data_AF-A0A4R0IBV1-F1
#
_entry.id   AF-A0A4R0IBV1-F1
#
_cell.length_a   1.000
_cell.length_b   1.000
_cell.length_c   1.000
_cell.angle_alpha   90.00
_cell.angle_beta   90.00
_cell.angle_gamma   90.00
#
_symmetry.space_group_name_H-M   'P 1'
#
loop_
_entity.id
_entity.type
_entity.pdbx_description
1 polymer ?
#
loop_
_entity_poly.entity_id
_entity_poly.type
_entity_poly.pdbx_seq_one_letter_code
_entity_poly.pdbx_strand_id
1 'polypeptide(L)'
;MTQQDAQWGLQHGSVVLAGGRRDGIRRPGVPDRETADAGGLSRATVRTAVGLFFGAVAAWMVISGLLARRWPWQLYGDQASQSDVLKLALGVVAAGGAAIALVVNYRRQQHLERDDVGKRDQIRLFTERFGAAAAQLGGDRPAVRLAGVYAMAALADEWSTRRQQCVDVLCGYLRLPYTGEPPLGHPELVVEQRHYAGGTIQRTETTTHQTGEIQVRQAIVDTIRQHLRAYAEQSWSDLTFDFTGATLVNASFSGATFSGERTWFDGARFSGDYTLFTGVAFSGDRTWFAGATFSSGRTWFDGATFSSEDTVFEGAEFFGEDTMFDGAVFSSEQTWFAGARFSGDSTSFAGAEFVGDYAWFDDARFSGKHTSFDGATFSGEFVSFRDSAFTDVDDALHEARISPQEIRWGPVPSRSAWPPDSSA
;
A
#
# COMPACT_ATOMS: atom_id res chain seq x y z
N MET A 1 -64.65 0.02 -28.17
CA MET A 1 -63.56 -0.99 -28.11
C MET A 1 -62.91 -0.85 -26.75
N THR A 2 -63.49 -1.40 -25.67
CA THR A 2 -63.37 -2.78 -25.15
C THR A 2 -61.94 -3.25 -24.88
N GLN A 3 -61.71 -3.50 -23.57
CA GLN A 3 -60.89 -4.57 -22.97
C GLN A 3 -59.38 -4.36 -22.89
N GLN A 4 -58.85 -4.26 -21.66
CA GLN A 4 -58.24 -5.43 -21.01
C GLN A 4 -57.93 -5.22 -19.52
N ASP A 5 -58.41 -6.20 -18.75
CA ASP A 5 -58.15 -6.48 -17.34
C ASP A 5 -56.68 -6.83 -17.06
N ALA A 6 -56.22 -6.55 -15.84
CA ALA A 6 -55.59 -7.56 -14.96
C ALA A 6 -55.19 -6.93 -13.62
N GLN A 7 -56.01 -7.23 -12.60
CA GLN A 7 -55.70 -7.08 -11.19
C GLN A 7 -54.55 -8.04 -10.80
N TRP A 8 -53.54 -7.55 -10.10
CA TRP A 8 -52.56 -8.39 -9.40
C TRP A 8 -52.91 -8.44 -7.91
N GLY A 9 -53.14 -9.67 -7.45
CA GLY A 9 -53.54 -10.01 -6.09
C GLY A 9 -52.42 -9.85 -5.07
N LEU A 10 -52.84 -9.36 -3.90
CA LEU A 10 -52.08 -9.39 -2.65
C LEU A 10 -51.99 -10.84 -2.15
N GLN A 11 -50.83 -11.48 -2.30
CA GLN A 11 -50.50 -12.70 -1.56
C GLN A 11 -49.81 -12.35 -0.25
N HIS A 12 -50.52 -12.62 0.84
CA HIS A 12 -49.96 -12.72 2.19
C HIS A 12 -49.05 -13.95 2.28
N GLY A 13 -47.74 -13.72 2.28
CA GLY A 13 -46.73 -14.72 2.64
C GLY A 13 -46.39 -14.63 4.13
N SER A 14 -46.91 -15.56 4.92
CA SER A 14 -46.59 -15.74 6.33
C SER A 14 -45.18 -16.34 6.47
N VAL A 15 -44.20 -15.54 6.91
CA VAL A 15 -42.88 -16.05 7.30
C VAL A 15 -42.88 -16.24 8.82
N VAL A 16 -42.84 -17.50 9.24
CA VAL A 16 -42.61 -17.90 10.63
C VAL A 16 -41.12 -17.73 10.93
N LEU A 17 -40.77 -16.65 11.65
CA LEU A 17 -39.43 -16.47 12.21
C LEU A 17 -39.39 -17.07 13.61
N ALA A 18 -38.56 -18.11 13.75
CA ALA A 18 -38.20 -18.73 15.00
C ALA A 18 -37.43 -17.75 15.91
N GLY A 19 -37.69 -17.83 17.21
CA GLY A 19 -37.30 -16.86 18.22
C GLY A 19 -35.80 -16.59 18.35
N GLY A 20 -35.43 -15.33 18.12
CA GLY A 20 -34.16 -14.74 18.54
C GLY A 20 -34.28 -14.14 19.93
N ARG A 21 -33.47 -14.66 20.86
CA ARG A 21 -33.34 -14.19 22.25
C ARG A 21 -32.70 -12.79 22.27
N ARG A 22 -33.32 -11.85 22.96
CA ARG A 22 -32.80 -10.50 23.22
C ARG A 22 -31.57 -10.59 24.12
N ASP A 23 -30.45 -10.03 23.68
CA ASP A 23 -29.37 -9.59 24.58
C ASP A 23 -28.99 -8.15 24.29
N GLY A 24 -28.69 -7.46 25.37
CA GLY A 24 -28.77 -6.02 25.52
C GLY A 24 -27.64 -5.20 24.89
N ILE A 25 -28.02 -3.96 24.62
CA ILE A 25 -27.22 -2.80 24.22
C ILE A 25 -25.99 -2.62 25.14
N ARG A 26 -24.79 -2.52 24.57
CA ARG A 26 -23.59 -1.96 25.24
C ARG A 26 -23.04 -0.77 24.46
N ARG A 27 -22.70 0.28 25.21
CA ARG A 27 -22.00 1.51 24.79
C ARG A 27 -20.47 1.26 24.65
N PRO A 28 -19.75 2.12 23.91
CA PRO A 28 -18.32 1.97 23.61
C PRO A 28 -17.43 2.59 24.70
N GLY A 29 -16.25 2.02 24.92
CA GLY A 29 -15.22 2.63 25.77
C GLY A 29 -13.97 1.78 25.96
N VAL A 30 -12.85 2.29 25.42
CA VAL A 30 -11.43 2.03 25.73
C VAL A 30 -10.81 0.73 25.17
N PRO A 31 -9.71 0.83 24.38
CA PRO A 31 -8.95 -0.34 23.94
C PRO A 31 -8.00 -0.82 25.06
N ASP A 32 -8.18 -2.06 25.50
CA ASP A 32 -7.20 -2.74 26.34
C ASP A 32 -5.99 -3.12 25.49
N ARG A 33 -4.81 -2.78 26.00
CA ARG A 33 -3.49 -3.16 25.45
C ARG A 33 -3.44 -4.67 25.26
N GLU A 34 -3.38 -5.10 24.00
CA GLU A 34 -2.92 -6.44 23.63
C GLU A 34 -1.48 -6.60 24.12
N THR A 35 -1.34 -7.42 25.16
CA THR A 35 -0.06 -7.99 25.54
C THR A 35 0.24 -9.08 24.53
N ALA A 36 1.38 -8.93 23.86
CA ALA A 36 1.97 -9.89 22.97
C ALA A 36 1.90 -11.31 23.56
N ASP A 37 1.09 -12.16 22.92
CA ASP A 37 0.94 -13.56 23.27
C ASP A 37 2.15 -14.34 22.74
N ALA A 38 3.26 -14.24 23.46
CA ALA A 38 4.42 -15.08 23.26
C ALA A 38 4.14 -16.47 23.85
N GLY A 39 3.54 -17.36 23.05
CA GLY A 39 3.74 -18.82 23.08
C GLY A 39 3.83 -19.49 24.46
N GLY A 40 3.02 -19.06 25.43
CA GLY A 40 3.02 -19.62 26.78
C GLY A 40 2.20 -20.91 26.82
N LEU A 41 2.84 -22.03 27.17
CA LEU A 41 2.18 -23.30 27.53
C LEU A 41 0.89 -23.01 28.31
N SER A 42 -0.26 -23.48 27.80
CA SER A 42 -1.56 -23.15 28.36
C SER A 42 -1.58 -23.43 29.88
N ARG A 43 -2.13 -22.51 30.67
CA ARG A 43 -2.23 -22.63 32.15
C ARG A 43 -2.87 -23.96 32.58
N ALA A 44 -3.66 -24.59 31.71
CA ALA A 44 -4.25 -25.91 31.90
C ALA A 44 -3.21 -27.04 31.89
N THR A 45 -2.22 -26.99 31.00
CA THR A 45 -1.17 -28.02 30.88
C THR A 45 -0.18 -27.97 32.04
N VAL A 46 0.11 -26.76 32.55
CA VAL A 46 0.93 -26.60 33.77
C VAL A 46 0.18 -27.12 34.99
N ARG A 47 -1.14 -26.89 35.09
CA ARG A 47 -1.98 -27.38 36.20
C ARG A 47 -2.06 -28.90 36.26
N THR A 48 -2.18 -29.59 35.13
CA THR A 48 -2.24 -31.06 35.10
C THR A 48 -0.90 -31.71 35.48
N ALA A 49 0.22 -31.15 35.02
CA ALA A 49 1.56 -31.62 35.40
C ALA A 49 1.85 -31.42 36.90
N VAL A 50 1.45 -30.26 37.45
CA VAL A 50 1.57 -29.97 38.89
C VAL A 50 0.68 -30.91 39.71
N GLY A 51 -0.54 -31.20 39.25
CA GLY A 51 -1.45 -32.14 39.91
C GLY A 51 -0.90 -33.57 39.99
N LEU A 52 -0.29 -34.07 38.91
CA LEU A 52 0.34 -35.39 38.90
C LEU A 52 1.56 -35.47 39.83
N PHE A 53 2.34 -34.39 39.93
CA PHE A 53 3.48 -34.30 40.85
C PHE A 53 3.03 -34.38 42.31
N PHE A 54 2.06 -33.56 42.72
CA PHE A 54 1.54 -33.59 44.10
C PHE A 54 0.82 -34.91 44.42
N GLY A 55 0.13 -35.53 43.45
CA GLY A 55 -0.47 -36.85 43.60
C GLY A 55 0.57 -37.95 43.87
N ALA A 56 1.68 -37.94 43.15
CA ALA A 56 2.77 -38.90 43.35
C ALA A 56 3.47 -38.72 44.72
N VAL A 57 3.68 -37.47 45.14
CA VAL A 57 4.26 -37.15 46.45
C VAL A 57 3.35 -37.59 47.59
N ALA A 58 2.03 -37.36 47.49
CA ALA A 58 1.06 -37.78 48.48
C ALA A 58 0.97 -39.32 48.59
N ALA A 59 0.95 -40.03 47.46
CA ALA A 59 0.96 -41.49 47.44
C ALA A 59 2.24 -42.06 48.10
N TRP A 60 3.39 -41.44 47.85
CA TRP A 60 4.65 -41.83 48.45
C TRP A 60 4.70 -41.58 49.97
N MET A 61 4.13 -40.46 50.46
CA MET A 61 3.98 -40.21 51.89
C MET A 61 3.08 -41.26 52.57
N VAL A 62 1.99 -41.67 51.92
CA VAL A 62 1.09 -42.71 52.45
C VAL A 62 1.78 -44.07 52.51
N ILE A 63 2.50 -44.46 51.45
CA ILE A 63 3.25 -45.72 51.40
C ILE A 63 4.37 -45.74 52.45
N SER A 64 5.10 -44.63 52.59
CA SER A 64 6.15 -44.49 53.61
C SER A 64 5.59 -44.52 55.02
N GLY A 65 4.44 -43.88 55.25
CA GLY A 65 3.72 -43.94 56.53
C GLY A 65 3.18 -45.34 56.86
N LEU A 66 2.75 -46.09 55.85
CA LEU A 66 2.30 -47.48 56.00
C LEU A 66 3.48 -48.44 56.28
N LEU A 67 4.64 -48.22 55.64
CA LEU A 67 5.88 -48.97 55.90
C LEU A 67 6.51 -48.62 57.26
N ALA A 68 6.33 -47.40 57.76
CA ALA A 68 6.76 -46.99 59.11
C ALA A 68 5.86 -47.57 60.22
N ARG A 69 4.67 -48.08 59.89
CA ARG A 69 3.78 -48.77 60.83
C ARG A 69 4.30 -50.19 61.07
N ARG A 70 5.03 -50.35 62.17
CA ARG A 70 5.71 -51.58 62.58
C ARG A 70 4.74 -52.77 62.66
N TRP A 71 4.78 -53.66 61.67
CA TRP A 71 3.97 -54.89 61.67
C TRP A 71 4.61 -55.97 62.58
N PRO A 72 3.80 -56.78 63.27
CA PRO A 72 4.24 -57.60 64.41
C PRO A 72 5.13 -58.81 64.08
N TRP A 73 5.57 -58.99 62.83
CA TRP A 73 6.40 -60.12 62.41
C TRP A 73 7.77 -59.74 61.82
N GLN A 74 8.16 -58.46 61.86
CA GLN A 74 9.53 -58.03 61.54
C GLN A 74 10.47 -58.30 62.71
N LEU A 75 10.77 -59.58 62.92
CA LEU A 75 11.95 -60.04 63.64
C LEU A 75 13.06 -60.28 62.60
N TYR A 76 14.22 -59.71 62.88
CA TYR A 76 15.50 -59.83 62.18
C TYR A 76 15.77 -58.85 61.03
N GLY A 77 16.72 -57.93 61.25
CA GLY A 77 17.50 -57.28 60.20
C GLY A 77 17.38 -55.76 60.08
N ASP A 78 18.27 -55.09 60.79
CA ASP A 78 18.92 -53.81 60.43
C ASP A 78 18.23 -52.45 60.71
N GLN A 79 19.00 -51.57 61.34
CA GLN A 79 18.65 -50.18 61.61
C GLN A 79 18.78 -49.39 60.30
N ALA A 80 17.70 -49.28 59.53
CA ALA A 80 17.66 -48.32 58.43
C ALA A 80 17.79 -46.90 59.04
N SER A 81 18.96 -46.30 58.87
CA SER A 81 19.27 -44.97 59.40
C SER A 81 18.33 -43.94 58.75
N GLN A 82 17.91 -42.90 59.48
CA GLN A 82 17.12 -41.79 58.90
C GLN A 82 17.79 -41.18 57.66
N SER A 83 19.10 -41.33 57.51
CA SER A 83 19.87 -40.89 56.35
C SER A 83 19.58 -41.69 55.08
N ASP A 84 19.21 -42.98 55.19
CA ASP A 84 18.96 -43.83 54.02
C ASP A 84 17.58 -43.58 53.41
N VAL A 85 16.59 -43.28 54.25
CA VAL A 85 15.27 -42.84 53.80
C VAL A 85 15.35 -41.47 53.12
N LEU A 86 16.15 -40.54 53.67
CA LEU A 86 16.35 -39.22 53.09
C LEU A 86 17.09 -39.29 51.74
N LYS A 87 18.12 -40.13 51.62
CA LYS A 87 18.82 -40.39 50.34
C LYS A 87 17.88 -40.96 49.28
N LEU A 88 17.01 -41.89 49.67
CA LEU A 88 16.05 -42.51 48.76
C LEU A 88 15.00 -41.50 48.27
N ALA A 89 14.50 -40.65 49.16
CA ALA A 89 13.56 -39.58 48.84
C ALA A 89 14.15 -38.54 47.88
N LEU A 90 15.38 -38.08 48.16
CA LEU A 90 16.13 -37.17 47.29
C LEU A 90 16.37 -37.78 45.90
N GLY A 91 16.69 -39.07 45.83
CA GLY A 91 16.89 -39.79 44.57
C GLY A 91 15.64 -39.83 43.68
N VAL A 92 14.47 -40.08 44.27
CA VAL A 92 13.19 -40.15 43.52
C VAL A 92 12.78 -38.78 43.00
N VAL A 93 12.92 -37.70 43.79
CA VAL A 93 12.60 -36.34 43.34
C VAL A 93 13.56 -35.89 42.25
N ALA A 94 14.86 -36.17 42.38
CA ALA A 94 15.86 -35.86 41.36
C ALA A 94 15.57 -36.61 40.04
N ALA A 95 15.22 -37.91 40.12
CA ALA A 95 14.86 -38.69 38.94
C ALA A 95 13.56 -38.19 38.27
N GLY A 96 12.55 -37.83 39.06
CA GLY A 96 11.31 -37.23 38.55
C GLY A 96 11.53 -35.89 37.86
N GLY A 97 12.36 -35.02 38.47
CA GLY A 97 12.74 -33.74 37.87
C GLY A 97 13.51 -33.91 36.55
N ALA A 98 14.44 -34.85 36.48
CA ALA A 98 15.19 -35.16 35.26
C ALA A 98 14.29 -35.67 34.14
N ALA A 99 13.31 -36.55 34.44
CA ALA A 99 12.36 -37.05 33.44
C ALA A 99 11.46 -35.94 32.89
N ILE A 100 10.96 -35.05 33.75
CA ILE A 100 10.14 -33.89 33.33
C ILE A 100 10.98 -32.93 32.47
N ALA A 101 12.20 -32.62 32.88
CA ALA A 101 13.11 -31.77 32.11
C ALA A 101 13.40 -32.36 30.73
N LEU A 102 13.62 -33.67 30.63
CA LEU A 102 13.84 -34.36 29.36
C LEU A 102 12.61 -34.25 28.44
N VAL A 103 11.41 -34.50 28.96
CA VAL A 103 10.16 -34.42 28.17
C VAL A 103 9.88 -32.99 27.72
N VAL A 104 10.09 -32.00 28.59
CA VAL A 104 9.93 -30.59 28.24
C VAL A 104 10.94 -30.18 27.18
N ASN A 105 12.21 -30.59 27.31
CA ASN A 105 13.23 -30.27 26.33
C ASN A 105 12.95 -30.94 24.98
N TYR A 106 12.50 -32.20 24.98
CA TYR A 106 12.11 -32.92 23.77
C TYR A 106 10.90 -32.30 23.07
N ARG A 107 9.86 -31.90 23.82
CA ARG A 107 8.69 -31.22 23.23
C ARG A 107 9.04 -29.83 22.72
N ARG A 108 9.86 -29.08 23.45
CA ARG A 108 10.38 -27.79 23.00
C ARG A 108 11.19 -27.95 21.72
N GLN A 109 12.03 -28.97 21.64
CA GLN A 109 12.80 -29.32 20.46
C GLN A 109 11.90 -29.67 19.27
N GLN A 110 10.87 -30.51 19.46
CA GLN A 110 9.93 -30.84 18.38
C GLN A 110 9.13 -29.63 17.86
N HIS A 111 8.75 -28.69 18.72
CA HIS A 111 8.07 -27.47 18.28
C HIS A 111 9.01 -26.57 17.49
N LEU A 112 10.24 -26.35 17.97
CA LEU A 112 11.25 -25.58 17.24
C LEU A 112 11.59 -26.20 15.88
N GLU A 113 11.74 -27.52 15.82
CA GLU A 113 12.00 -28.25 14.58
C GLU A 113 10.83 -28.14 13.59
N ARG A 114 9.58 -28.23 14.05
CA ARG A 114 8.39 -28.07 13.19
C ARG A 114 8.23 -26.63 12.69
N ASP A 115 8.48 -25.65 13.55
CA ASP A 115 8.40 -24.23 13.19
C ASP A 115 9.50 -23.87 12.19
N ASP A 116 10.72 -24.38 12.38
CA ASP A 116 11.83 -24.18 11.43
C ASP A 116 11.59 -24.87 10.09
N VAL A 117 11.05 -26.10 10.09
CA VAL A 117 10.67 -26.80 8.85
C VAL A 117 9.55 -26.05 8.15
N GLY A 118 8.49 -25.64 8.87
CA GLY A 118 7.38 -24.90 8.30
C GLY A 118 7.78 -23.55 7.70
N LYS A 119 8.68 -22.80 8.36
CA LYS A 119 9.23 -21.54 7.82
C LYS A 119 10.04 -21.78 6.54
N ARG A 120 10.89 -22.81 6.53
CA ARG A 120 11.69 -23.18 5.35
C ARG A 120 10.78 -23.57 4.18
N ASP A 121 9.73 -24.33 4.44
CA ASP A 121 8.76 -24.73 3.42
C ASP A 121 7.98 -23.54 2.88
N GLN A 122 7.55 -22.59 3.73
CA GLN A 122 6.92 -21.34 3.28
C GLN A 122 7.86 -20.48 2.42
N ILE A 123 9.12 -20.33 2.83
CA ILE A 123 10.12 -19.59 2.06
C ILE A 123 10.36 -20.27 0.69
N ARG A 124 10.44 -21.60 0.66
CA ARG A 124 10.62 -22.37 -0.57
C ARG A 124 9.41 -22.22 -1.49
N LEU A 125 8.20 -22.37 -0.97
CA LEU A 125 6.95 -22.22 -1.73
C LEU A 125 6.82 -20.81 -2.31
N PHE A 126 7.11 -19.77 -1.50
CA PHE A 126 7.14 -18.40 -1.98
C PHE A 126 8.15 -18.25 -3.12
N THR A 127 9.39 -18.71 -2.94
CA THR A 127 10.46 -18.57 -3.95
C THR A 127 10.08 -19.26 -5.26
N GLU A 128 9.44 -20.43 -5.19
CA GLU A 128 8.96 -21.16 -6.36
C GLU A 128 7.83 -20.42 -7.10
N ARG A 129 6.79 -19.98 -6.38
CA ARG A 129 5.67 -19.23 -6.97
C ARG A 129 6.09 -17.86 -7.49
N PHE A 130 6.95 -17.16 -6.75
CA PHE A 130 7.56 -15.90 -7.16
C PHE A 130 8.33 -16.07 -8.47
N GLY A 131 9.19 -17.09 -8.55
CA GLY A 131 9.93 -17.41 -9.76
C GLY A 131 9.02 -17.71 -10.95
N ALA A 132 7.93 -18.46 -10.74
CA ALA A 132 6.95 -18.77 -11.79
C ALA A 132 6.19 -17.52 -12.26
N ALA A 133 5.73 -16.67 -11.35
CA ALA A 133 5.05 -15.41 -11.68
C ALA A 133 5.98 -14.44 -12.43
N ALA A 134 7.23 -14.30 -11.97
CA ALA A 134 8.25 -13.48 -12.63
C ALA A 134 8.57 -14.00 -14.05
N ALA A 135 8.67 -15.32 -14.23
CA ALA A 135 8.87 -15.93 -15.54
C ALA A 135 7.69 -15.67 -16.50
N GLN A 136 6.45 -15.71 -16.00
CA GLN A 136 5.27 -15.34 -16.78
C GLN A 136 5.28 -13.86 -17.16
N LEU A 137 5.62 -12.97 -16.22
CA LEU A 137 5.73 -11.54 -16.46
C LEU A 137 6.79 -11.19 -17.50
N GLY A 138 7.87 -11.98 -17.58
CA GLY A 138 8.91 -11.85 -18.62
C GLY A 138 8.60 -12.59 -19.94
N GLY A 139 7.40 -13.14 -20.13
CA GLY A 139 7.05 -13.92 -21.30
C GLY A 139 6.92 -13.10 -22.60
N ASP A 140 7.20 -13.72 -23.75
CA ASP A 140 7.18 -13.02 -25.06
C ASP A 140 5.76 -12.54 -25.45
N ARG A 141 4.72 -13.27 -25.03
CA ARG A 141 3.33 -12.98 -25.39
C ARG A 141 2.67 -12.09 -24.34
N PRO A 142 1.99 -10.98 -24.73
CA PRO A 142 1.29 -10.10 -23.80
C PRO A 142 0.33 -10.82 -22.85
N ALA A 143 -0.41 -11.82 -23.34
CA ALA A 143 -1.33 -12.61 -22.52
C ALA A 143 -0.63 -13.38 -21.38
N VAL A 144 0.61 -13.87 -21.62
CA VAL A 144 1.41 -14.56 -20.59
C VAL A 144 1.91 -13.55 -19.56
N ARG A 145 2.34 -12.37 -20.01
CA ARG A 145 2.75 -11.29 -19.11
C ARG A 145 1.61 -10.82 -18.22
N LEU A 146 0.41 -10.66 -18.79
CA LEU A 146 -0.80 -10.32 -18.06
C LEU A 146 -1.15 -11.37 -16.99
N ALA A 147 -1.05 -12.66 -17.31
CA ALA A 147 -1.18 -13.72 -16.31
C ALA A 147 -0.12 -13.58 -15.20
N GLY A 148 1.11 -13.24 -15.56
CA GLY A 148 2.19 -12.94 -14.61
C GLY A 148 1.88 -11.76 -13.69
N VAL A 149 1.27 -10.68 -14.20
CA VAL A 149 0.84 -9.53 -13.37
C VAL A 149 -0.14 -9.99 -12.28
N TYR A 150 -1.20 -10.69 -12.66
CA TYR A 150 -2.20 -11.17 -11.70
C TYR A 150 -1.63 -12.24 -10.75
N ALA A 151 -0.74 -13.11 -11.22
CA ALA A 151 -0.06 -14.07 -10.37
C ALA A 151 0.85 -13.37 -9.34
N MET A 152 1.54 -12.31 -9.74
CA MET A 152 2.39 -11.52 -8.85
C MET A 152 1.56 -10.76 -7.81
N ALA A 153 0.41 -10.21 -8.21
CA ALA A 153 -0.53 -9.54 -7.30
C ALA A 153 -1.10 -10.51 -6.25
N ALA A 154 -1.62 -11.66 -6.70
CA ALA A 154 -2.13 -12.69 -5.80
C ALA A 154 -1.06 -13.18 -4.80
N LEU A 155 0.19 -13.31 -5.27
CA LEU A 155 1.31 -13.64 -4.39
C LEU A 155 1.59 -12.55 -3.35
N ALA A 156 1.48 -11.28 -3.74
CA ALA A 156 1.63 -10.13 -2.86
C ALA A 156 0.53 -10.08 -1.77
N ASP A 157 -0.69 -10.49 -2.12
CA ASP A 157 -1.82 -10.57 -1.20
C ASP A 157 -1.66 -11.70 -0.19
N GLU A 158 -1.23 -12.89 -0.66
CA GLU A 158 -1.02 -14.08 0.18
C GLU A 158 0.17 -13.93 1.14
N TRP A 159 1.25 -13.23 0.75
CA TRP A 159 2.47 -13.07 1.56
C TRP A 159 2.76 -11.61 1.94
N SER A 160 2.07 -11.11 2.96
CA SER A 160 2.24 -9.73 3.45
C SER A 160 3.70 -9.35 3.78
N THR A 161 4.47 -10.24 4.42
CA THR A 161 5.88 -9.99 4.78
C THR A 161 6.82 -9.78 3.59
N ARG A 162 6.42 -10.20 2.39
CA ARG A 162 7.21 -10.05 1.15
C ARG A 162 6.43 -9.32 0.07
N ARG A 163 5.32 -8.67 0.42
CA ARG A 163 4.47 -7.93 -0.52
C ARG A 163 5.24 -6.85 -1.27
N GLN A 164 6.11 -6.12 -0.56
CA GLN A 164 7.02 -5.14 -1.17
C GLN A 164 7.83 -5.75 -2.32
N GLN A 165 8.37 -6.96 -2.15
CA GLN A 165 9.17 -7.64 -3.18
C GLN A 165 8.36 -7.91 -4.47
N CYS A 166 7.07 -8.25 -4.34
CA CYS A 166 6.18 -8.45 -5.49
C CYS A 166 5.88 -7.13 -6.19
N VAL A 167 5.57 -6.08 -5.42
CA VAL A 167 5.30 -4.72 -5.94
C VAL A 167 6.53 -4.12 -6.60
N ASP A 168 7.72 -4.34 -6.06
CA ASP A 168 8.99 -3.90 -6.64
C ASP A 168 9.21 -4.46 -8.05
N VAL A 169 8.78 -5.71 -8.30
CA VAL A 169 8.85 -6.32 -9.64
C VAL A 169 7.84 -5.67 -10.59
N LEU A 170 6.63 -5.39 -10.13
CA LEU A 170 5.60 -4.69 -10.92
C LEU A 170 6.06 -3.27 -11.29
N CYS A 171 6.57 -2.50 -10.32
CA CYS A 171 7.19 -1.21 -10.54
C CYS A 171 8.43 -1.31 -11.44
N GLY A 172 9.28 -2.31 -11.23
CA GLY A 172 10.43 -2.61 -12.08
C GLY A 172 10.06 -2.86 -13.54
N TYR A 173 8.95 -3.55 -13.80
CA TYR A 173 8.44 -3.76 -15.16
C TYR A 173 8.05 -2.43 -15.82
N LEU A 174 7.36 -1.54 -15.10
CA LEU A 174 6.95 -0.22 -15.62
C LEU A 174 8.15 0.67 -15.97
N ARG A 175 9.30 0.46 -15.32
CA ARG A 175 10.56 1.17 -15.57
C ARG A 175 11.35 0.62 -16.76
N LEU A 176 10.97 -0.52 -17.33
CA LEU A 176 11.61 -1.00 -18.56
C LEU A 176 11.37 0.01 -19.71
N PRO A 177 12.33 0.20 -20.62
CA PRO A 177 12.17 1.08 -21.76
C PRO A 177 10.92 0.74 -22.56
N TYR A 178 10.13 1.76 -22.89
CA TYR A 178 8.94 1.63 -23.72
C TYR A 178 9.15 2.47 -24.99
N THR A 179 9.18 1.82 -26.15
CA THR A 179 9.44 2.45 -27.45
C THR A 179 8.15 2.68 -28.25
N GLY A 180 6.98 2.52 -27.64
CA GLY A 180 5.71 2.84 -28.28
C GLY A 180 5.35 4.29 -28.01
N GLU A 181 5.54 5.20 -28.94
CA GLU A 181 4.63 6.36 -28.92
C GLU A 181 3.24 5.85 -29.31
N PRO A 182 2.19 6.08 -28.51
CA PRO A 182 0.84 5.85 -28.99
C PRO A 182 0.62 6.80 -30.18
N PRO A 183 0.08 6.33 -31.31
CA PRO A 183 -0.21 7.23 -32.42
C PRO A 183 -1.23 8.27 -31.96
N LEU A 184 -0.93 9.55 -32.21
CA LEU A 184 -1.91 10.62 -32.13
C LEU A 184 -2.97 10.36 -33.21
N GLY A 185 -4.13 9.83 -32.80
CA GLY A 185 -5.25 9.53 -33.68
C GLY A 185 -5.50 8.04 -33.91
N HIS A 186 -6.70 7.74 -34.45
CA HIS A 186 -7.26 6.42 -34.72
C HIS A 186 -6.19 5.41 -35.20
N PRO A 187 -6.28 4.11 -34.82
CA PRO A 187 -5.25 3.11 -35.10
C PRO A 187 -4.94 3.05 -36.59
N GLU A 188 -3.89 3.74 -37.02
CA GLU A 188 -3.41 3.67 -38.38
C GLU A 188 -2.63 2.37 -38.51
N LEU A 189 -3.12 1.48 -39.36
CA LEU A 189 -2.42 0.26 -39.74
C LEU A 189 -1.08 0.67 -40.39
N VAL A 190 0.00 0.63 -39.61
CA VAL A 190 1.35 0.79 -40.16
C VAL A 190 1.69 -0.48 -40.93
N VAL A 191 1.43 -0.47 -42.24
CA VAL A 191 1.80 -1.54 -43.17
C VAL A 191 3.25 -1.31 -43.60
N GLU A 192 4.22 -1.98 -42.98
CA GLU A 192 5.59 -2.01 -43.51
C GLU A 192 5.65 -2.92 -44.73
N GLN A 193 5.65 -2.33 -45.93
CA GLN A 193 5.63 -3.07 -47.20
C GLN A 193 7.06 -3.35 -47.68
N ARG A 194 7.60 -4.53 -47.36
CA ARG A 194 8.88 -4.99 -47.93
C ARG A 194 8.64 -5.70 -49.27
N HIS A 195 9.11 -5.09 -50.35
CA HIS A 195 9.09 -5.70 -51.67
C HIS A 195 10.28 -6.66 -51.83
N TYR A 196 9.99 -7.94 -52.07
CA TYR A 196 10.95 -8.90 -52.61
C TYR A 196 10.42 -9.47 -53.93
N ALA A 197 11.34 -9.72 -54.86
CA ALA A 197 11.05 -10.28 -56.17
C ALA A 197 10.54 -11.73 -56.03
N GLY A 198 9.23 -11.92 -55.84
CA GLY A 198 8.62 -13.25 -55.81
C GLY A 198 7.25 -13.39 -55.12
N GLY A 199 6.78 -12.39 -54.37
CA GLY A 199 5.44 -12.44 -53.76
C GLY A 199 5.31 -11.57 -52.52
N THR A 200 4.12 -11.03 -52.29
CA THR A 200 3.81 -10.15 -51.16
C THR A 200 3.43 -10.98 -49.93
N ILE A 201 4.22 -10.92 -48.86
CA ILE A 201 3.77 -11.33 -47.52
C ILE A 201 3.45 -10.04 -46.75
N GLN A 202 2.18 -9.87 -46.35
CA GLN A 202 1.77 -8.80 -45.44
C GLN A 202 2.11 -9.23 -44.01
N ARG A 203 2.89 -8.43 -43.28
CA ARG A 203 3.26 -8.68 -41.89
C ARG A 203 2.76 -7.53 -41.00
N THR A 204 1.62 -7.76 -40.37
CA THR A 204 1.01 -6.88 -39.35
C THR A 204 1.55 -7.29 -37.98
N GLU A 205 2.64 -6.69 -37.50
CA GLU A 205 3.22 -7.08 -36.20
C GLU A 205 3.47 -5.90 -35.24
N THR A 206 3.85 -4.71 -35.73
CA THR A 206 4.26 -3.60 -34.85
C THR A 206 3.11 -3.05 -33.99
N THR A 207 1.92 -2.83 -34.57
CA THR A 207 0.76 -2.28 -33.84
C THR A 207 0.26 -3.23 -32.76
N THR A 208 0.18 -4.54 -33.04
CA THR A 208 -0.32 -5.54 -32.07
C THR A 208 0.63 -5.71 -30.88
N HIS A 209 1.94 -5.67 -31.11
CA HIS A 209 2.93 -5.74 -30.03
C HIS A 209 2.88 -4.49 -29.12
N GLN A 210 2.71 -3.29 -29.69
CA GLN A 210 2.58 -2.05 -28.91
C GLN A 210 1.27 -2.00 -28.12
N THR A 211 0.13 -2.39 -28.71
CA THR A 211 -1.15 -2.47 -27.98
C THR A 211 -1.09 -3.48 -26.83
N GLY A 212 -0.47 -4.65 -27.04
CA GLY A 212 -0.32 -5.65 -26.00
C GLY A 212 0.56 -5.18 -24.84
N GLU A 213 1.62 -4.43 -25.11
CA GLU A 213 2.48 -3.87 -24.06
C GLU A 213 1.78 -2.78 -23.24
N ILE A 214 1.02 -1.89 -23.90
CA ILE A 214 0.18 -0.89 -23.21
C ILE A 214 -0.78 -1.59 -22.26
N GLN A 215 -1.47 -2.65 -22.72
CA GLN A 215 -2.42 -3.40 -21.91
C GLN A 215 -1.77 -4.01 -20.66
N VAL A 216 -0.57 -4.57 -20.76
CA VAL A 216 0.15 -5.14 -19.61
C VAL A 216 0.51 -4.04 -18.61
N ARG A 217 1.04 -2.90 -19.07
CA ARG A 217 1.41 -1.77 -18.20
C ARG A 217 0.19 -1.15 -17.52
N GLN A 218 -0.90 -0.99 -18.26
CA GLN A 218 -2.19 -0.56 -17.71
C GLN A 218 -2.71 -1.53 -16.66
N ALA A 219 -2.64 -2.84 -16.91
CA ALA A 219 -3.06 -3.84 -15.93
C ALA A 219 -2.23 -3.78 -14.64
N ILE A 220 -0.94 -3.47 -14.71
CA ILE A 220 -0.10 -3.25 -13.54
C ILE A 220 -0.57 -2.01 -12.76
N VAL A 221 -0.74 -0.87 -13.44
CA VAL A 221 -1.20 0.39 -12.81
C VAL A 221 -2.59 0.20 -12.18
N ASP A 222 -3.51 -0.46 -12.89
CA ASP A 222 -4.87 -0.73 -12.41
C ASP A 222 -4.87 -1.65 -11.18
N THR A 223 -4.01 -2.67 -11.19
CA THR A 223 -3.83 -3.58 -10.06
C THR A 223 -3.32 -2.80 -8.85
N ILE A 224 -2.26 -2.00 -9.01
CA ILE A 224 -1.73 -1.15 -7.93
C ILE A 224 -2.84 -0.23 -7.42
N ARG A 225 -3.51 0.52 -8.31
CA ARG A 225 -4.60 1.43 -7.94
C ARG A 225 -5.70 0.73 -7.14
N GLN A 226 -6.13 -0.46 -7.54
CA GLN A 226 -7.20 -1.19 -6.85
C GLN A 226 -6.84 -1.51 -5.39
N HIS A 227 -5.59 -1.88 -5.13
CA HIS A 227 -5.10 -2.17 -3.78
C HIS A 227 -4.77 -0.91 -2.95
N LEU A 228 -4.72 0.26 -3.59
CA LEU A 228 -4.54 1.55 -2.92
C LEU A 228 -5.85 2.26 -2.59
N ARG A 229 -7.02 1.71 -2.95
CA ARG A 229 -8.31 2.30 -2.57
C ARG A 229 -8.60 2.06 -1.09
N ALA A 230 -9.30 3.00 -0.46
CA ALA A 230 -9.68 2.94 0.96
C ALA A 230 -10.45 1.67 1.38
N TYR A 231 -11.14 1.01 0.44
CA TYR A 231 -11.93 -0.21 0.68
C TYR A 231 -11.30 -1.48 0.06
N ALA A 232 -10.00 -1.47 -0.24
CA ALA A 232 -9.30 -2.65 -0.70
C ALA A 232 -9.28 -3.73 0.40
N GLU A 233 -9.62 -4.98 0.06
CA GLU A 233 -9.56 -6.09 1.02
C GLU A 233 -8.13 -6.34 1.52
N GLN A 234 -7.16 -6.20 0.62
CA GLN A 234 -5.73 -6.22 0.91
C GLN A 234 -5.14 -4.87 0.52
N SER A 235 -4.98 -3.97 1.49
CA SER A 235 -4.36 -2.67 1.22
C SER A 235 -2.86 -2.81 0.95
N TRP A 236 -2.39 -2.09 -0.07
CA TRP A 236 -0.98 -1.91 -0.40
C TRP A 236 -0.49 -0.49 -0.07
N SER A 237 -1.31 0.31 0.63
CA SER A 237 -1.06 1.74 0.85
C SER A 237 0.20 2.02 1.64
N ASP A 238 0.60 1.13 2.54
CA ASP A 238 1.80 1.23 3.39
C ASP A 238 3.11 0.87 2.67
N LEU A 239 3.05 0.45 1.40
CA LEU A 239 4.22 0.07 0.63
C LEU A 239 4.92 1.28 -0.01
N THR A 240 6.20 1.07 -0.34
CA THR A 240 6.98 2.01 -1.15
C THR A 240 6.74 1.75 -2.63
N PHE A 241 6.62 2.81 -3.42
CA PHE A 241 6.42 2.72 -4.87
C PHE A 241 7.49 3.49 -5.63
N ASP A 242 8.25 2.79 -6.47
CA ASP A 242 9.32 3.36 -7.29
C ASP A 242 8.95 3.30 -8.78
N PHE A 243 8.37 4.38 -9.27
CA PHE A 243 8.06 4.61 -10.69
C PHE A 243 9.12 5.50 -11.37
N THR A 244 10.33 5.61 -10.81
CA THR A 244 11.41 6.44 -11.35
C THR A 244 11.70 6.10 -12.81
N GLY A 245 11.59 7.08 -13.70
CA GLY A 245 11.81 6.92 -15.14
C GLY A 245 10.76 6.04 -15.86
N ALA A 246 9.70 5.61 -15.18
CA ALA A 246 8.66 4.77 -15.77
C ALA A 246 7.93 5.50 -16.90
N THR A 247 7.42 4.74 -17.88
CA THR A 247 6.51 5.26 -18.90
C THR A 247 5.10 4.77 -18.65
N LEU A 248 4.19 5.72 -18.39
CA LEU A 248 2.85 5.53 -17.87
C LEU A 248 1.82 6.10 -18.88
N VAL A 249 1.22 5.23 -19.68
CA VAL A 249 0.26 5.62 -20.73
C VAL A 249 -1.17 5.49 -20.20
N ASN A 250 -1.96 6.56 -20.28
CA ASN A 250 -3.34 6.62 -19.77
C ASN A 250 -3.42 6.17 -18.30
N ALA A 251 -2.51 6.66 -17.47
CA ALA A 251 -2.40 6.23 -16.08
C ALA A 251 -3.46 6.91 -15.20
N SER A 252 -4.07 6.12 -14.31
CA SER A 252 -5.00 6.64 -13.31
C SER A 252 -4.68 6.06 -11.95
N PHE A 253 -4.43 6.95 -10.99
CA PHE A 253 -4.33 6.69 -9.56
C PHE A 253 -5.47 7.38 -8.80
N SER A 254 -6.57 7.73 -9.48
CA SER A 254 -7.65 8.49 -8.85
C SER A 254 -8.27 7.72 -7.69
N GLY A 255 -8.39 8.40 -6.54
CA GLY A 255 -8.86 7.84 -5.27
C GLY A 255 -7.91 6.84 -4.61
N ALA A 256 -6.65 6.78 -5.03
CA ALA A 256 -5.63 5.96 -4.38
C ALA A 256 -5.06 6.66 -3.14
N THR A 257 -4.62 5.88 -2.16
CA THR A 257 -3.91 6.35 -0.97
C THR A 257 -2.52 5.74 -0.92
N PHE A 258 -1.50 6.59 -0.96
CA PHE A 258 -0.09 6.25 -0.80
C PHE A 258 0.37 6.73 0.59
N SER A 259 0.58 5.79 1.51
CA SER A 259 0.96 6.05 2.90
C SER A 259 2.27 5.39 3.33
N GLY A 260 2.96 4.69 2.42
CA GLY A 260 4.26 4.11 2.68
C GLY A 260 5.38 5.14 2.65
N GLU A 261 6.59 4.71 3.04
CA GLU A 261 7.72 5.63 3.26
C GLU A 261 8.01 6.52 2.05
N ARG A 262 7.95 6.00 0.83
CA ARG A 262 8.34 6.74 -0.39
C ARG A 262 7.43 6.43 -1.57
N THR A 263 7.06 7.47 -2.31
CA THR A 263 6.43 7.37 -3.61
C THR A 263 7.21 8.22 -4.62
N TRP A 264 7.91 7.55 -5.54
CA TRP A 264 8.79 8.19 -6.52
C TRP A 264 8.22 8.08 -7.93
N PHE A 265 8.06 9.22 -8.57
CA PHE A 265 7.76 9.40 -9.99
C PHE A 265 8.86 10.23 -10.67
N ASP A 266 10.05 10.30 -10.08
CA ASP A 266 11.16 11.11 -10.61
C ASP A 266 11.51 10.72 -12.04
N GLY A 267 11.52 11.69 -12.95
CA GLY A 267 11.75 11.47 -14.37
C GLY A 267 10.73 10.56 -15.07
N ALA A 268 9.61 10.22 -14.42
CA ALA A 268 8.56 9.44 -15.04
C ALA A 268 7.92 10.21 -16.20
N ARG A 269 7.49 9.48 -17.23
CA ARG A 269 6.83 10.02 -18.42
C ARG A 269 5.37 9.58 -18.45
N PHE A 270 4.49 10.55 -18.43
CA PHE A 270 3.05 10.37 -18.50
C PHE A 270 2.53 10.81 -19.87
N SER A 271 1.79 9.94 -20.56
CA SER A 271 1.34 10.20 -21.93
C SER A 271 -0.05 9.60 -22.21
N GLY A 272 -0.58 9.89 -23.40
CA GLY A 272 -1.91 9.42 -23.84
C GLY A 272 -2.99 10.49 -23.65
N ASP A 273 -4.24 10.06 -23.53
CA ASP A 273 -5.40 10.94 -23.43
C ASP A 273 -5.52 11.59 -22.05
N TYR A 274 -5.02 10.92 -21.01
CA TYR A 274 -5.13 11.39 -19.63
C TYR A 274 -4.03 10.89 -18.71
N THR A 275 -3.79 11.65 -17.63
CA THR A 275 -3.11 11.24 -16.41
C THR A 275 -3.92 11.74 -15.22
N LEU A 276 -4.42 10.81 -14.40
CA LEU A 276 -5.42 11.13 -13.38
C LEU A 276 -4.95 10.77 -11.98
N PHE A 277 -4.71 11.81 -11.18
CA PHE A 277 -4.46 11.79 -9.75
C PHE A 277 -5.62 12.40 -8.95
N THR A 278 -6.79 12.58 -9.57
CA THR A 278 -7.98 13.14 -8.92
C THR A 278 -8.31 12.45 -7.59
N GLY A 279 -8.39 13.21 -6.50
CA GLY A 279 -8.68 12.72 -5.16
C GLY A 279 -7.67 11.71 -4.61
N VAL A 280 -6.44 11.68 -5.12
CA VAL A 280 -5.35 10.88 -4.55
C VAL A 280 -4.94 11.46 -3.19
N ALA A 281 -4.57 10.61 -2.25
CA ALA A 281 -3.99 11.02 -0.98
C ALA A 281 -2.55 10.49 -0.88
N PHE A 282 -1.59 11.41 -0.83
CA PHE A 282 -0.19 11.11 -0.51
C PHE A 282 0.04 11.51 0.95
N SER A 283 0.13 10.52 1.84
CA SER A 283 0.29 10.71 3.29
C SER A 283 1.50 9.95 3.85
N GLY A 284 2.35 9.43 2.97
CA GLY A 284 3.64 8.83 3.31
C GLY A 284 4.70 9.88 3.57
N ASP A 285 5.93 9.48 3.87
CA ASP A 285 6.97 10.46 4.26
C ASP A 285 7.37 11.37 3.09
N ARG A 286 7.52 10.83 1.88
CA ARG A 286 8.01 11.59 0.72
C ARG A 286 7.27 11.25 -0.58
N THR A 287 6.93 12.30 -1.32
CA THR A 287 6.29 12.21 -2.64
C THR A 287 7.05 13.04 -3.66
N TRP A 288 7.71 12.37 -4.62
CA TRP A 288 8.56 13.06 -5.59
C TRP A 288 8.11 12.82 -7.03
N PHE A 289 8.05 13.90 -7.79
CA PHE A 289 7.79 14.01 -9.22
C PHE A 289 8.91 14.82 -9.90
N ALA A 290 10.13 14.84 -9.35
CA ALA A 290 11.18 15.72 -9.84
C ALA A 290 11.56 15.36 -11.27
N GLY A 291 11.57 16.35 -12.17
CA GLY A 291 11.82 16.16 -13.59
C GLY A 291 10.83 15.23 -14.32
N ALA A 292 9.67 14.92 -13.71
CA ALA A 292 8.63 14.15 -14.38
C ALA A 292 8.05 14.94 -15.57
N THR A 293 7.66 14.23 -16.63
CA THR A 293 7.08 14.83 -17.83
C THR A 293 5.63 14.38 -18.00
N PHE A 294 4.71 15.34 -18.03
CA PHE A 294 3.28 15.15 -18.24
C PHE A 294 2.87 15.64 -19.63
N SER A 295 2.78 14.73 -20.58
CA SER A 295 2.40 15.00 -21.97
C SER A 295 1.03 14.43 -22.34
N SER A 296 0.28 13.92 -21.37
CA SER A 296 -1.10 13.48 -21.59
C SER A 296 -1.99 14.66 -21.97
N GLY A 297 -2.99 14.46 -22.82
CA GLY A 297 -3.92 15.53 -23.21
C GLY A 297 -4.53 16.26 -22.00
N ARG A 298 -4.87 15.51 -20.96
CA ARG A 298 -5.32 16.06 -19.67
C ARG A 298 -4.48 15.51 -18.52
N THR A 299 -4.09 16.37 -17.59
CA THR A 299 -3.41 16.00 -16.34
C THR A 299 -4.18 16.57 -15.16
N TRP A 300 -4.81 15.71 -14.35
CA TRP A 300 -5.69 16.14 -13.26
C TRP A 300 -5.20 15.66 -11.90
N PHE A 301 -4.91 16.62 -11.03
CA PHE A 301 -4.65 16.47 -9.60
C PHE A 301 -5.78 17.05 -8.76
N ASP A 302 -6.96 17.26 -9.34
CA ASP A 302 -8.10 17.88 -8.65
C ASP A 302 -8.46 17.15 -7.35
N GLY A 303 -8.59 17.92 -6.26
CA GLY A 303 -8.86 17.40 -4.93
C GLY A 303 -7.78 16.44 -4.39
N ALA A 304 -6.59 16.39 -4.99
CA ALA A 304 -5.47 15.62 -4.44
C ALA A 304 -5.03 16.21 -3.10
N THR A 305 -4.61 15.36 -2.17
CA THR A 305 -4.06 15.77 -0.88
C THR A 305 -2.61 15.31 -0.77
N PHE A 306 -1.71 16.24 -0.48
CA PHE A 306 -0.29 16.03 -0.27
C PHE A 306 0.10 16.38 1.17
N SER A 307 0.18 15.38 2.03
CA SER A 307 0.45 15.48 3.46
C SER A 307 1.75 14.78 3.88
N SER A 308 2.70 14.69 2.96
CA SER A 308 4.05 14.16 3.22
C SER A 308 4.93 15.14 4.00
N GLU A 309 6.12 14.74 4.44
CA GLU A 309 7.14 15.70 4.90
C GLU A 309 7.51 16.61 3.71
N ASP A 310 7.78 15.98 2.57
CA ASP A 310 8.22 16.62 1.34
C ASP A 310 7.32 16.25 0.15
N THR A 311 6.87 17.27 -0.59
CA THR A 311 6.23 17.12 -1.90
C THR A 311 7.03 17.87 -2.97
N VAL A 312 7.60 17.14 -3.94
CA VAL A 312 8.54 17.70 -4.92
C VAL A 312 8.01 17.55 -6.34
N PHE A 313 7.84 18.67 -7.03
CA PHE A 313 7.60 18.81 -8.47
C PHE A 313 8.73 19.61 -9.14
N GLU A 314 9.92 19.64 -8.54
CA GLU A 314 11.07 20.40 -9.04
C GLU A 314 11.40 20.01 -10.48
N GLY A 315 11.46 21.00 -11.38
CA GLY A 315 11.76 20.79 -12.80
C GLY A 315 10.76 19.92 -13.55
N ALA A 316 9.59 19.61 -12.97
CA ALA A 316 8.55 18.87 -13.67
C ALA A 316 7.99 19.68 -14.85
N GLU A 317 7.67 18.99 -15.94
CA GLU A 317 7.21 19.61 -17.18
C GLU A 317 5.80 19.14 -17.54
N PHE A 318 4.86 20.08 -17.66
CA PHE A 318 3.47 19.87 -18.02
C PHE A 318 3.22 20.44 -19.43
N PHE A 319 3.11 19.54 -20.40
CA PHE A 319 2.91 19.84 -21.83
C PHE A 319 1.49 19.54 -22.32
N GLY A 320 0.69 18.80 -21.53
CA GLY A 320 -0.70 18.48 -21.85
C GLY A 320 -1.56 19.71 -22.08
N GLU A 321 -2.62 19.60 -22.89
CA GLU A 321 -3.54 20.71 -23.19
C GLU A 321 -4.07 21.36 -21.90
N ASP A 322 -4.48 20.52 -20.94
CA ASP A 322 -5.03 20.95 -19.66
C ASP A 322 -4.27 20.34 -18.48
N THR A 323 -3.87 21.19 -17.52
CA THR A 323 -3.32 20.77 -16.23
C THR A 323 -4.12 21.38 -15.10
N MET A 324 -4.75 20.54 -14.26
CA MET A 324 -5.67 20.98 -13.22
C MET A 324 -5.21 20.48 -11.85
N PHE A 325 -5.11 21.38 -10.89
CA PHE A 325 -4.84 21.14 -9.47
C PHE A 325 -5.98 21.72 -8.62
N ASP A 326 -7.20 21.73 -9.16
CA ASP A 326 -8.31 22.47 -8.56
C ASP A 326 -8.72 21.82 -7.23
N GLY A 327 -8.80 22.64 -6.18
CA GLY A 327 -9.08 22.17 -4.82
C GLY A 327 -8.02 21.19 -4.26
N ALA A 328 -6.84 21.09 -4.87
CA ALA A 328 -5.76 20.29 -4.32
C ALA A 328 -5.24 20.92 -3.01
N VAL A 329 -4.88 20.08 -2.03
CA VAL A 329 -4.40 20.50 -0.72
C VAL A 329 -2.95 20.07 -0.53
N PHE A 330 -2.05 21.04 -0.39
CA PHE A 330 -0.63 20.86 -0.12
C PHE A 330 -0.35 21.22 1.35
N SER A 331 -0.35 20.20 2.20
CA SER A 331 -0.09 20.31 3.63
C SER A 331 1.27 19.75 4.04
N SER A 332 2.16 19.50 3.08
CA SER A 332 3.51 19.02 3.36
C SER A 332 4.36 20.14 3.95
N GLU A 333 5.28 19.84 4.88
CA GLU A 333 6.16 20.88 5.45
C GLU A 333 6.84 21.69 4.35
N GLN A 334 7.25 20.99 3.29
CA GLN A 334 7.90 21.58 2.13
C GLN A 334 7.23 21.14 0.82
N THR A 335 6.82 22.13 0.03
CA THR A 335 6.27 21.93 -1.32
C THR A 335 7.10 22.66 -2.36
N TRP A 336 7.73 21.94 -3.29
CA TRP A 336 8.57 22.52 -4.33
C TRP A 336 7.97 22.36 -5.72
N PHE A 337 7.74 23.48 -6.38
CA PHE A 337 7.48 23.62 -7.81
C PHE A 337 8.64 24.38 -8.49
N ALA A 338 9.81 24.44 -7.86
CA ALA A 338 10.93 25.21 -8.37
C ALA A 338 11.34 24.72 -9.78
N GLY A 339 11.49 25.64 -10.73
CA GLY A 339 11.81 25.36 -12.12
C GLY A 339 10.75 24.57 -12.90
N ALA A 340 9.58 24.29 -12.31
CA ALA A 340 8.49 23.59 -13.00
C ALA A 340 7.98 24.40 -14.20
N ARG A 341 7.60 23.71 -15.27
CA ARG A 341 7.15 24.33 -16.52
C ARG A 341 5.73 23.89 -16.86
N PHE A 342 4.83 24.85 -16.94
CA PHE A 342 3.46 24.69 -17.37
C PHE A 342 3.31 25.35 -18.74
N SER A 343 3.12 24.53 -19.77
CA SER A 343 3.11 24.98 -21.19
C SER A 343 1.89 24.51 -21.96
N GLY A 344 0.98 23.80 -21.29
CA GLY A 344 -0.36 23.50 -21.78
C GLY A 344 -1.18 24.73 -22.09
N ASP A 345 -2.27 24.56 -22.83
CA ASP A 345 -3.18 25.66 -23.16
C ASP A 345 -3.82 26.29 -21.91
N SER A 346 -4.21 25.45 -20.93
CA SER A 346 -4.75 25.91 -19.64
C SER A 346 -4.06 25.24 -18.45
N THR A 347 -3.78 26.03 -17.43
CA THR A 347 -3.31 25.56 -16.12
C THR A 347 -4.16 26.18 -15.01
N SER A 348 -4.74 25.36 -14.13
CA SER A 348 -5.59 25.83 -13.04
C SER A 348 -5.15 25.26 -11.69
N PHE A 349 -5.13 26.14 -10.70
CA PHE A 349 -4.96 25.87 -9.27
C PHE A 349 -6.15 26.45 -8.50
N ALA A 350 -7.33 26.50 -9.12
CA ALA A 350 -8.48 27.18 -8.54
C ALA A 350 -8.88 26.52 -7.22
N GLY A 351 -8.99 27.31 -6.16
CA GLY A 351 -9.28 26.82 -4.81
C GLY A 351 -8.22 25.90 -4.20
N ALA A 352 -7.02 25.78 -4.79
CA ALA A 352 -5.94 24.99 -4.22
C ALA A 352 -5.44 25.61 -2.91
N GLU A 353 -5.08 24.79 -1.93
CA GLU A 353 -4.64 25.23 -0.61
C GLU A 353 -3.19 24.83 -0.36
N PHE A 354 -2.32 25.82 -0.16
CA PHE A 354 -0.92 25.65 0.25
C PHE A 354 -0.79 26.05 1.71
N VAL A 355 -0.95 25.06 2.60
CA VAL A 355 -1.03 25.25 4.05
C VAL A 355 0.21 24.78 4.80
N GLY A 356 1.11 24.06 4.12
CA GLY A 356 2.42 23.68 4.63
C GLY A 356 3.33 24.87 4.92
N ASP A 357 4.41 24.65 5.68
CA ASP A 357 5.28 25.73 6.15
C ASP A 357 5.94 26.48 4.98
N TYR A 358 6.34 25.77 3.92
CA TYR A 358 7.06 26.36 2.80
C TYR A 358 6.50 25.95 1.44
N ALA A 359 6.29 26.93 0.55
CA ALA A 359 5.97 26.70 -0.85
C ALA A 359 6.93 27.47 -1.78
N TRP A 360 7.66 26.74 -2.64
CA TRP A 360 8.62 27.32 -3.57
C TRP A 360 8.19 27.15 -5.03
N PHE A 361 8.01 28.26 -5.72
CA PHE A 361 7.77 28.38 -7.16
C PHE A 361 8.91 29.14 -7.85
N ASP A 362 10.10 29.12 -7.25
CA ASP A 362 11.26 29.81 -7.79
C ASP A 362 11.58 29.30 -9.21
N ASP A 363 11.84 30.19 -10.17
CA ASP A 363 12.08 29.86 -11.59
C ASP A 363 10.93 29.12 -12.31
N ALA A 364 9.76 28.97 -11.68
CA ALA A 364 8.60 28.33 -12.30
C ALA A 364 8.08 29.15 -13.50
N ARG A 365 7.66 28.48 -14.56
CA ARG A 365 7.17 29.12 -15.79
C ARG A 365 5.77 28.68 -16.14
N PHE A 366 4.86 29.64 -16.23
CA PHE A 366 3.48 29.49 -16.67
C PHE A 366 3.34 30.18 -18.04
N SER A 367 3.40 29.36 -19.08
CA SER A 367 3.42 29.79 -20.49
C SER A 367 2.15 29.47 -21.26
N GLY A 368 1.18 28.85 -20.59
CA GLY A 368 -0.13 28.57 -21.15
C GLY A 368 -0.92 29.83 -21.49
N LYS A 369 -1.94 29.66 -22.33
CA LYS A 369 -2.84 30.74 -22.73
C LYS A 369 -3.69 31.23 -21.56
N HIS A 370 -4.05 30.32 -20.65
CA HIS A 370 -4.79 30.64 -19.45
C HIS A 370 -4.10 30.00 -18.24
N THR A 371 -3.81 30.81 -17.23
CA THR A 371 -3.34 30.34 -15.92
C THR A 371 -4.25 30.94 -14.86
N SER A 372 -4.83 30.15 -13.96
CA SER A 372 -5.67 30.66 -12.86
C SER A 372 -5.29 30.05 -11.52
N PHE A 373 -5.27 30.91 -10.50
CA PHE A 373 -5.15 30.59 -9.08
C PHE A 373 -6.36 31.15 -8.32
N ASP A 374 -7.51 31.28 -8.97
CA ASP A 374 -8.69 31.89 -8.37
C ASP A 374 -9.15 31.14 -7.12
N GLY A 375 -9.31 31.87 -6.01
CA GLY A 375 -9.63 31.28 -4.72
C GLY A 375 -8.53 30.41 -4.10
N ALA A 376 -7.36 30.27 -4.73
CA ALA A 376 -6.24 29.54 -4.15
C ALA A 376 -5.77 30.24 -2.87
N THR A 377 -5.42 29.47 -1.84
CA THR A 377 -5.00 29.99 -0.54
C THR A 377 -3.55 29.62 -0.26
N PHE A 378 -2.76 30.61 0.14
CA PHE A 378 -1.38 30.42 0.61
C PHE A 378 -1.28 30.91 2.06
N SER A 379 -1.16 29.98 3.00
CA SER A 379 -1.18 30.28 4.45
C SER A 379 0.04 29.76 5.22
N GLY A 380 1.04 29.24 4.52
CA GLY A 380 2.31 28.77 5.11
C GLY A 380 3.14 29.87 5.76
N GLU A 381 4.28 29.48 6.34
CA GLU A 381 5.25 30.45 6.86
C GLU A 381 5.89 31.25 5.73
N PHE A 382 6.25 30.59 4.64
CA PHE A 382 7.03 31.20 3.57
C PHE A 382 6.57 30.75 2.19
N VAL A 383 6.36 31.72 1.29
CA VAL A 383 6.06 31.46 -0.12
C VAL A 383 7.02 32.23 -1.01
N SER A 384 7.61 31.59 -2.00
CA SER A 384 8.53 32.22 -2.93
C SER A 384 8.16 31.94 -4.38
N PHE A 385 8.17 33.00 -5.18
CA PHE A 385 7.93 33.04 -6.62
C PHE A 385 9.12 33.71 -7.34
N ARG A 386 10.32 33.65 -6.76
CA ARG A 386 11.49 34.37 -7.27
C ARG A 386 11.79 33.92 -8.70
N ASP A 387 12.02 34.87 -9.60
CA ASP A 387 12.33 34.60 -11.02
C ASP A 387 11.29 33.73 -11.75
N SER A 388 10.07 33.60 -11.20
CA SER A 388 8.95 32.97 -11.89
C SER A 388 8.42 33.88 -13.01
N ALA A 389 7.79 33.27 -14.01
CA ALA A 389 7.25 33.97 -15.17
C ALA A 389 5.84 33.50 -15.52
N PHE A 390 4.96 34.45 -15.80
CA PHE A 390 3.57 34.25 -16.22
C PHE A 390 3.38 34.94 -17.58
N THR A 391 2.79 34.26 -18.56
CA THR A 391 2.54 34.84 -19.89
C THR A 391 1.22 35.58 -19.96
N ASP A 392 0.18 35.04 -19.31
CA ASP A 392 -1.08 35.74 -19.06
C ASP A 392 -1.18 36.05 -17.57
N VAL A 393 -1.11 37.33 -17.26
CA VAL A 393 -0.81 37.82 -15.92
C VAL A 393 -2.02 38.48 -15.28
N ASP A 394 -2.86 39.14 -16.08
CA ASP A 394 -3.86 40.09 -15.59
C ASP A 394 -5.01 39.39 -14.83
N ASP A 395 -5.31 38.12 -15.14
CA ASP A 395 -6.38 37.35 -14.47
C ASP A 395 -5.86 36.21 -13.57
N ALA A 396 -4.56 35.90 -13.59
CA ALA A 396 -4.07 34.65 -13.00
C ALA A 396 -4.18 34.57 -11.47
N LEU A 397 -4.16 35.71 -10.77
CA LEU A 397 -4.19 35.78 -9.30
C LEU A 397 -5.38 36.60 -8.76
N HIS A 398 -6.39 36.87 -9.60
CA HIS A 398 -7.43 37.87 -9.30
C HIS A 398 -8.16 37.62 -7.97
N GLU A 399 -8.45 36.35 -7.65
CA GLU A 399 -9.10 35.95 -6.39
C GLU A 399 -8.21 35.13 -5.44
N ALA A 400 -6.90 35.10 -5.66
CA ALA A 400 -5.98 34.36 -4.80
C ALA A 400 -5.88 35.00 -3.40
N ARG A 401 -6.01 34.18 -2.35
CA ARG A 401 -5.86 34.58 -0.94
C ARG A 401 -4.45 34.29 -0.47
N ILE A 402 -3.64 35.34 -0.39
CA ILE A 402 -2.22 35.22 -0.04
C ILE A 402 -1.99 35.84 1.34
N SER A 403 -1.72 35.01 2.34
CA SER A 403 -1.43 35.46 3.71
C SER A 403 -0.32 34.66 4.41
N PRO A 404 0.87 34.45 3.79
CA PRO A 404 2.00 33.84 4.47
C PRO A 404 2.69 34.85 5.42
N GLN A 405 3.55 34.35 6.32
CA GLN A 405 4.36 35.24 7.17
C GLN A 405 5.38 36.03 6.35
N GLU A 406 6.01 35.39 5.36
CA GLU A 406 6.91 36.01 4.39
C GLU A 406 6.56 35.58 2.96
N ILE A 407 6.52 36.54 2.04
CA ILE A 407 6.39 36.27 0.61
C ILE A 407 7.51 36.93 -0.19
N ARG A 408 8.12 36.17 -1.10
CA ARG A 408 9.11 36.67 -2.06
C ARG A 408 8.57 36.58 -3.47
N TRP A 409 8.43 37.73 -4.11
CA TRP A 409 8.02 37.81 -5.49
C TRP A 409 9.22 37.83 -6.45
N GLY A 410 9.06 37.20 -7.62
CA GLY A 410 9.90 37.43 -8.80
C GLY A 410 9.56 38.76 -9.48
N PRO A 411 9.92 38.98 -10.76
CA PRO A 411 9.45 40.15 -11.50
C PRO A 411 7.92 40.23 -11.40
N VAL A 412 7.46 41.28 -10.73
CA VAL A 412 6.08 41.43 -10.28
C VAL A 412 5.15 41.45 -11.49
N PRO A 413 4.10 40.60 -11.51
CA PRO A 413 2.92 40.79 -12.37
C PRO A 413 2.53 42.28 -12.46
N SER A 414 2.20 42.79 -13.64
CA SER A 414 1.63 44.15 -13.75
C SER A 414 0.58 44.37 -12.67
N ARG A 415 0.56 45.56 -12.06
CA ARG A 415 -0.25 45.90 -10.86
C ARG A 415 -1.77 45.63 -11.00
N SER A 416 -2.26 45.36 -12.21
CA SER A 416 -3.61 44.88 -12.55
C SER A 416 -3.91 43.45 -12.09
N ALA A 417 -2.87 42.62 -11.92
CA ALA A 417 -2.98 41.20 -11.54
C ALA A 417 -3.11 40.96 -10.03
N TRP A 418 -3.12 42.03 -9.23
CA TRP A 418 -3.16 41.94 -7.77
C TRP A 418 -4.61 42.02 -7.28
N PRO A 419 -5.00 41.26 -6.24
CA PRO A 419 -6.28 41.49 -5.59
C PRO A 419 -6.36 42.93 -5.07
N PRO A 420 -7.54 43.56 -5.08
CA PRO A 420 -7.71 44.90 -4.51
C PRO A 420 -7.31 44.85 -3.03
N ASP A 421 -6.30 45.66 -2.64
CA ASP A 421 -5.70 45.77 -1.31
C ASP A 421 -6.56 45.16 -0.18
N SER A 422 -6.24 43.94 0.27
CA SER A 422 -6.78 43.41 1.52
C SER A 422 -6.06 44.06 2.70
N SER A 423 -6.37 45.33 2.95
CA SER A 423 -6.07 46.00 4.20
C SER A 423 -7.13 45.66 5.25
N ALA A 424 -6.81 44.74 6.18
CA ALA A 424 -7.21 44.75 7.59
C ALA A 424 -6.72 43.49 8.31
#